data_AF-A0A2P8H7Z0-F1
#
_entry.id   AF-A0A2P8H7Z0-F1
#
_cell.length_a   1.000
_cell.length_b   1.000
_cell.length_c   1.000
_cell.angle_alpha   90.00
_cell.angle_beta   90.00
_cell.angle_gamma   90.00
#
_symmetry.space_group_name_H-M   'P 1'
#
loop_
_entity.id
_entity.type
_entity.pdbx_description
1 polymer ?
#
loop_
_entity_poly.entity_id
_entity_poly.type
_entity_poly.pdbx_seq_one_letter_code
_entity_poly.pdbx_strand_id
1 'polypeptide(L)'
;MSWNNKLVVLLPLLLMVILFAGGWFYIQQADTITNEDLSNHVQLEVEKTETSPYVVEAEWSWSETPEDGLAGDDYIGVSLKDEEGEPLSGEVLEQAELTLDHAGETVYETEGEVLDTGIIFSFPNATEENEVYGSSGKMTVTTEEETTETVISYLHTWAEHEGLDKQDPRFFDPAFLGNDNIEDAYWVIDRFVEPGDDLSGQDAVDEGQGQTPIEGGS
;
A
#
# COMPACT_ATOMS: atom_id res chain seq x y z
N MET A 1 -27.65 -32.81 -51.75
CA MET A 1 -26.76 -32.63 -50.58
C MET A 1 -27.62 -32.12 -49.44
N SER A 2 -27.99 -32.99 -48.50
CA SER A 2 -29.06 -32.77 -47.54
C SER A 2 -28.69 -31.67 -46.53
N TRP A 3 -29.67 -30.83 -46.21
CA TRP A 3 -29.57 -29.75 -45.22
C TRP A 3 -29.12 -30.23 -43.82
N ASN A 4 -29.24 -31.53 -43.53
CA ASN A 4 -28.81 -32.14 -42.27
C ASN A 4 -27.33 -31.94 -41.94
N ASN A 5 -26.43 -31.90 -42.93
CA ASN A 5 -25.00 -31.79 -42.65
C ASN A 5 -24.54 -30.35 -42.37
N LYS A 6 -25.31 -29.35 -42.80
CA LYS A 6 -24.96 -27.93 -42.61
C LYS A 6 -25.25 -27.47 -41.19
N LEU A 7 -26.31 -27.99 -40.57
CA LEU A 7 -26.71 -27.63 -39.21
C LEU A 7 -25.69 -28.10 -38.17
N VAL A 8 -25.11 -29.29 -38.38
CA VAL A 8 -24.05 -29.85 -37.52
C VAL A 8 -22.77 -28.99 -37.53
N VAL A 9 -22.51 -28.25 -38.61
CA VAL A 9 -21.35 -27.34 -38.73
C VAL A 9 -21.69 -25.92 -38.26
N LEU A 10 -22.93 -25.47 -38.44
CA LEU A 10 -23.34 -24.11 -38.07
C LEU A 10 -23.41 -23.91 -36.55
N LEU A 11 -23.89 -24.92 -35.82
CA LEU A 11 -24.06 -24.84 -34.37
C LEU A 11 -22.74 -24.63 -33.60
N PRO A 12 -21.64 -25.38 -33.84
CA PRO A 12 -20.37 -25.12 -33.17
C PRO A 12 -19.75 -23.78 -33.57
N LEU A 13 -19.97 -23.32 -34.81
CA LEU A 13 -19.47 -22.01 -35.25
C LEU A 13 -20.21 -20.86 -34.54
N LEU A 14 -21.53 -20.97 -34.39
CA LEU A 14 -22.31 -20.02 -33.61
C LEU A 14 -21.87 -20.01 -32.14
N LEU A 15 -21.62 -21.18 -31.56
CA LEU A 15 -21.11 -21.29 -30.19
C LEU A 15 -19.74 -20.60 -30.05
N MET A 16 -18.82 -20.82 -30.99
CA MET A 16 -17.53 -20.12 -31.00
C MET A 16 -17.67 -18.60 -31.08
N VAL A 17 -18.61 -18.10 -31.89
CA VAL A 17 -18.89 -16.65 -31.97
C VAL A 17 -19.43 -16.11 -30.64
N ILE A 18 -20.35 -16.83 -29.99
CA ILE A 18 -20.90 -16.42 -28.70
C ILE A 18 -19.82 -16.44 -27.60
N LEU A 19 -19.00 -17.50 -27.55
CA LEU A 19 -17.90 -17.60 -26.59
C LEU A 19 -16.85 -16.51 -26.82
N PHE A 20 -16.53 -16.20 -28.07
CA PHE A 20 -15.60 -15.13 -28.42
C PHE A 20 -16.16 -13.76 -28.03
N ALA A 21 -17.42 -13.46 -28.37
CA ALA A 21 -18.06 -12.20 -28.00
C ALA A 21 -18.22 -12.06 -26.48
N GLY A 22 -18.56 -13.15 -25.79
CA GLY A 22 -18.66 -13.19 -24.32
C GLY A 22 -17.31 -12.99 -23.65
N GLY A 23 -16.27 -13.67 -24.13
CA GLY A 23 -14.90 -13.49 -23.64
C GLY A 23 -14.37 -12.08 -23.89
N TRP A 24 -14.62 -11.51 -25.07
CA TRP A 24 -14.25 -10.13 -25.39
C TRP A 24 -14.94 -9.11 -24.48
N PHE A 25 -16.25 -9.26 -24.27
CA PHE A 25 -17.01 -8.38 -23.40
C PHE A 25 -16.56 -8.50 -21.94
N TYR A 26 -16.30 -9.72 -21.48
CA TYR A 26 -15.77 -9.98 -20.14
C TYR A 26 -14.41 -9.32 -19.91
N ILE A 27 -13.48 -9.41 -20.88
CA ILE A 27 -12.16 -8.77 -20.78
C ILE A 27 -12.29 -7.25 -20.74
N GLN A 28 -13.21 -6.65 -21.50
CA GLN A 28 -13.46 -5.20 -21.46
C GLN A 28 -14.18 -4.72 -20.20
N GLN A 29 -14.73 -5.65 -19.40
CA GLN A 29 -15.36 -5.37 -18.11
C GLN A 29 -14.47 -5.74 -16.93
N ALA A 30 -13.27 -6.26 -17.15
CA ALA A 30 -12.28 -6.27 -16.08
C ALA A 30 -11.97 -4.80 -15.80
N ASP A 31 -12.51 -4.28 -14.71
CA ASP A 31 -12.24 -2.92 -14.27
C ASP A 31 -10.72 -2.79 -14.14
N THR A 32 -10.13 -1.90 -14.94
CA THR A 32 -8.73 -1.53 -14.77
C THR A 32 -8.68 -0.47 -13.68
N ILE A 33 -7.74 -0.62 -12.75
CA ILE A 33 -7.49 0.38 -11.72
C ILE A 33 -6.23 1.16 -12.08
N THR A 34 -6.25 2.46 -11.79
CA THR A 34 -5.08 3.34 -11.89
C THR A 34 -4.32 3.32 -10.56
N ASN A 35 -3.09 3.86 -10.53
CA ASN A 35 -2.36 3.99 -9.25
C ASN A 35 -3.10 4.93 -8.28
N GLU A 36 -3.76 5.96 -8.81
CA GLU A 36 -4.58 6.89 -8.05
C GLU A 36 -5.77 6.18 -7.41
N ASP A 37 -6.44 5.30 -8.16
CA ASP A 37 -7.59 4.54 -7.68
C ASP A 37 -7.20 3.39 -6.74
N LEU A 38 -5.98 2.86 -6.84
CA LEU A 38 -5.45 1.74 -6.04
C LEU A 38 -5.59 1.99 -4.53
N SER A 39 -5.47 3.25 -4.10
CA SER A 39 -5.68 3.67 -2.71
C SER A 39 -6.98 3.14 -2.08
N ASN A 40 -8.05 3.01 -2.87
CA ASN A 40 -9.35 2.50 -2.43
C ASN A 40 -9.42 0.96 -2.35
N HIS A 41 -8.42 0.27 -2.89
CA HIS A 41 -8.33 -1.19 -2.97
C HIS A 41 -7.29 -1.76 -2.00
N VAL A 42 -6.53 -0.90 -1.32
CA VAL A 42 -5.56 -1.30 -0.29
C VAL A 42 -6.28 -1.69 1.00
N GLN A 43 -6.07 -2.94 1.41
CA GLN A 43 -6.39 -3.39 2.76
C GLN A 43 -5.15 -3.17 3.61
N LEU A 44 -5.26 -2.33 4.63
CA LEU A 44 -4.22 -2.07 5.62
C LEU A 44 -4.80 -2.37 7.00
N GLU A 45 -4.37 -3.48 7.58
CA GLU A 45 -4.77 -3.96 8.89
C GLU A 45 -3.65 -3.68 9.88
N VAL A 46 -4.00 -3.22 11.07
CA VAL A 46 -3.03 -2.91 12.12
C VAL A 46 -3.48 -3.54 13.41
N GLU A 47 -2.57 -4.27 14.05
CA GLU A 47 -2.75 -4.91 15.34
C GLU A 47 -1.72 -4.41 16.34
N LYS A 48 -2.11 -4.32 17.61
CA LYS A 48 -1.23 -3.91 18.69
C LYS A 48 -1.46 -4.77 19.93
N THR A 49 -0.37 -5.24 20.55
CA THR A 49 -0.45 -5.99 21.80
C THR A 49 -0.53 -5.05 23.00
N GLU A 50 -1.34 -5.43 24.00
CA GLU A 50 -1.50 -4.67 25.26
C GLU A 50 -0.51 -5.10 26.36
N THR A 51 0.39 -6.04 26.07
CA THR A 51 1.29 -6.64 27.07
C THR A 51 2.73 -6.53 26.63
N SER A 52 3.59 -6.00 27.51
CA SER A 52 5.04 -5.93 27.30
C SER A 52 5.67 -7.30 26.96
N PRO A 53 6.53 -7.40 25.92
CA PRO A 53 6.91 -6.31 25.02
C PRO A 53 5.73 -5.89 24.13
N TYR A 54 5.55 -4.58 23.95
CA TYR A 54 4.46 -4.05 23.13
C TYR A 54 4.87 -4.22 21.67
N VAL A 55 4.01 -4.88 20.90
CA VAL A 55 4.24 -5.21 19.50
C VAL A 55 3.16 -4.52 18.69
N VAL A 56 3.59 -3.77 17.68
CA VAL A 56 2.74 -3.17 16.65
C VAL A 56 3.01 -3.93 15.37
N GLU A 57 1.97 -4.56 14.82
CA GLU A 57 2.03 -5.24 13.54
C GLU A 57 1.11 -4.52 12.56
N ALA A 58 1.56 -4.34 11.33
CA ALA A 58 0.69 -3.92 10.24
C ALA A 58 0.88 -4.84 9.04
N GLU A 59 -0.23 -5.22 8.42
CA GLU A 59 -0.27 -6.03 7.21
C GLU A 59 -1.00 -5.24 6.14
N TRP A 60 -0.43 -5.20 4.94
CA TRP A 60 -1.12 -4.60 3.81
C TRP A 60 -1.23 -5.58 2.66
N SER A 61 -2.29 -5.41 1.87
CA SER A 61 -2.42 -6.11 0.60
C SER A 61 -3.30 -5.35 -0.38
N TRP A 62 -2.99 -5.51 -1.67
CA TRP A 62 -3.87 -5.19 -2.78
C TRP A 62 -3.77 -6.27 -3.84
N SER A 63 -4.89 -6.60 -4.48
CA SER A 63 -4.98 -7.76 -5.40
C SER A 63 -4.84 -7.40 -6.87
N GLU A 64 -5.00 -6.13 -7.20
CA GLU A 64 -5.08 -5.64 -8.57
C GLU A 64 -3.81 -4.86 -8.90
N THR A 65 -3.13 -5.22 -9.99
CA THR A 65 -2.00 -4.44 -10.49
C THR A 65 -2.53 -3.25 -11.29
N PRO A 66 -2.11 -2.01 -10.99
CA PRO A 66 -2.55 -0.84 -11.73
C PRO A 66 -2.12 -0.88 -13.19
N GLU A 67 -2.97 -0.36 -14.07
CA GLU A 67 -2.74 -0.40 -15.53
C GLU A 67 -1.58 0.47 -16.00
N ASP A 68 -1.27 1.51 -15.22
CA ASP A 68 -0.16 2.44 -15.46
C ASP A 68 1.20 1.86 -15.04
N GLY A 69 1.19 0.68 -14.38
CA GLY A 69 2.37 -0.01 -13.90
C GLY A 69 2.83 0.45 -12.51
N LEU A 70 3.93 -0.15 -12.04
CA LEU A 70 4.56 0.12 -10.74
C LEU A 70 5.99 0.60 -10.99
N ALA A 71 6.43 1.62 -10.27
CA ALA A 71 7.77 2.14 -10.37
C ALA A 71 8.19 2.88 -9.09
N GLY A 72 9.42 2.63 -8.65
CA GLY A 72 10.02 3.29 -7.49
C GLY A 72 9.98 2.44 -6.24
N ASP A 73 10.02 3.12 -5.10
CA ASP A 73 9.93 2.55 -3.77
C ASP A 73 8.67 3.08 -3.06
N ASP A 74 8.11 2.25 -2.19
CA ASP A 74 7.05 2.60 -1.28
C ASP A 74 7.58 2.68 0.14
N TYR A 75 6.80 3.30 1.03
CA TYR A 75 7.21 3.56 2.39
C TYR A 75 6.11 3.26 3.40
N ILE A 76 6.47 2.59 4.49
CA ILE A 76 5.65 2.51 5.70
C ILE A 76 6.31 3.37 6.77
N GLY A 77 5.56 4.31 7.32
CA GLY A 77 5.97 5.14 8.44
C GLY A 77 5.21 4.75 9.70
N VAL A 78 5.91 4.71 10.82
CA VAL A 78 5.36 4.34 12.13
C VAL A 78 5.65 5.46 13.11
N SER A 79 4.61 6.12 13.60
CA SER A 79 4.69 7.12 14.65
C SER A 79 4.11 6.56 15.94
N LEU A 80 4.92 6.51 17.00
CA LEU A 80 4.53 6.03 18.31
C LEU A 80 4.67 7.18 19.31
N LYS A 81 3.66 7.36 20.16
CA LYS A 81 3.71 8.34 21.26
C LYS A 81 3.53 7.68 22.61
N ASP A 82 4.18 8.24 23.62
CA ASP A 82 4.08 7.83 25.02
C ASP A 82 2.82 8.39 25.72
N GLU A 83 2.68 8.19 27.02
CA GLU A 83 1.58 8.74 27.83
C GLU A 83 1.58 10.28 27.95
N GLU A 84 2.73 10.91 27.74
CA GLU A 84 2.88 12.37 27.78
C GLU A 84 2.53 13.01 26.42
N GLY A 85 2.34 12.18 25.38
CA GLY A 85 2.04 12.59 24.01
C GLY A 85 3.29 12.94 23.21
N GLU A 86 4.48 12.61 23.72
CA GLU A 86 5.75 12.84 23.05
C GLU A 86 6.12 11.62 22.18
N PRO A 87 6.84 11.82 21.06
CA PRO A 87 7.32 10.70 20.25
C PRO A 87 8.25 9.78 21.04
N LEU A 88 8.08 8.46 20.88
CA LEU A 88 9.00 7.50 21.48
C LEU A 88 10.38 7.59 20.84
N SER A 89 11.41 7.60 21.69
CA SER A 89 12.79 7.60 21.25
C SER A 89 13.15 6.31 20.53
N GLY A 90 14.00 6.40 19.52
CA GLY A 90 14.58 5.23 18.88
C GLY A 90 15.32 4.26 19.80
N GLU A 91 15.77 4.74 20.97
CA GLU A 91 16.50 3.91 21.96
C GLU A 91 15.62 2.85 22.65
N VAL A 92 14.29 3.01 22.64
CA VAL A 92 13.36 2.08 23.30
C VAL A 92 12.81 1.00 22.36
N LEU A 93 13.17 1.09 21.07
CA LEU A 93 12.79 0.11 20.04
C LEU A 93 13.73 -1.10 20.10
N GLU A 94 13.16 -2.28 20.31
CA GLU A 94 13.93 -3.53 20.32
C GLU A 94 14.14 -4.07 18.91
N GLN A 95 13.11 -3.98 18.07
CA GLN A 95 13.08 -4.57 16.73
C GLN A 95 12.13 -3.78 15.83
N ALA A 96 12.52 -3.62 14.56
CA ALA A 96 11.72 -2.97 13.53
C ALA A 96 12.03 -3.65 12.18
N GLU A 97 11.14 -4.53 11.73
CA GLU A 97 11.34 -5.34 10.53
C GLU A 97 10.13 -5.24 9.60
N LEU A 98 10.39 -5.29 8.29
CA LEU A 98 9.38 -5.37 7.24
C LEU A 98 9.73 -6.49 6.28
N THR A 99 8.72 -7.25 5.89
CA THR A 99 8.80 -8.33 4.90
C THR A 99 7.78 -8.10 3.79
N LEU A 100 8.14 -8.42 2.56
CA LEU A 100 7.21 -8.52 1.44
C LEU A 100 7.03 -9.98 1.07
N ASP A 101 5.78 -10.34 0.80
CA ASP A 101 5.42 -11.70 0.44
C ASP A 101 4.89 -11.75 -0.99
N HIS A 102 5.30 -12.78 -1.74
CA HIS A 102 4.76 -13.12 -3.04
C HIS A 102 4.41 -14.60 -3.08
N ALA A 103 3.17 -14.93 -3.42
CA ALA A 103 2.68 -16.31 -3.48
C ALA A 103 2.91 -17.13 -2.18
N GLY A 104 2.94 -16.46 -1.02
CA GLY A 104 3.17 -17.08 0.29
C GLY A 104 4.63 -17.36 0.63
N GLU A 105 5.57 -16.81 -0.15
CA GLU A 105 7.00 -16.82 0.14
C GLU A 105 7.50 -15.38 0.36
N THR A 106 8.35 -15.18 1.36
CA THR A 106 8.98 -13.88 1.60
C THR A 106 10.03 -13.62 0.52
N VAL A 107 9.84 -12.57 -0.25
CA VAL A 107 10.71 -12.18 -1.38
C VAL A 107 11.62 -11.00 -1.06
N TYR A 108 11.28 -10.23 -0.02
CA TYR A 108 12.07 -9.09 0.43
C TYR A 108 11.96 -8.94 1.95
N GLU A 109 13.04 -8.49 2.58
CA GLU A 109 13.13 -8.23 4.01
C GLU A 109 14.03 -7.02 4.23
N THR A 110 13.60 -6.11 5.11
CA THR A 110 14.38 -4.93 5.50
C THR A 110 14.16 -4.57 6.97
N GLU A 111 15.16 -3.92 7.55
CA GLU A 111 15.03 -3.25 8.84
C GLU A 111 14.50 -1.82 8.63
N GLY A 112 13.82 -1.28 9.65
CA GLY A 112 13.33 0.09 9.64
C GLY A 112 14.42 1.11 9.99
N GLU A 113 14.41 2.26 9.31
CA GLU A 113 15.23 3.42 9.68
C GLU A 113 14.57 4.14 10.87
N VAL A 114 15.30 4.20 11.98
CA VAL A 114 14.83 4.81 13.22
C VAL A 114 15.14 6.31 13.22
N LEU A 115 14.12 7.12 13.48
CA LEU A 115 14.14 8.57 13.52
C LEU A 115 13.77 9.08 14.91
N ASP A 116 14.02 10.37 15.17
CA ASP A 116 13.62 11.01 16.43
C ASP A 116 12.08 11.04 16.62
N THR A 117 11.32 10.89 15.55
CA THR A 117 9.85 11.00 15.54
C THR A 117 9.14 9.69 15.21
N GLY A 118 9.86 8.59 15.00
CA GLY A 118 9.28 7.29 14.63
C GLY A 118 10.21 6.44 13.78
N ILE A 119 9.63 5.60 12.90
CA ILE A 119 10.36 4.64 12.07
C ILE A 119 9.87 4.78 10.63
N ILE A 120 10.78 4.66 9.66
CA ILE A 120 10.44 4.58 8.24
C ILE A 120 11.00 3.28 7.67
N PHE A 121 10.17 2.53 6.96
CA PHE A 121 10.59 1.40 6.14
C PHE A 121 10.51 1.81 4.67
N SER A 122 11.52 1.45 3.88
CA SER A 122 11.55 1.63 2.43
C SER A 122 11.57 0.26 1.78
N PHE A 123 10.74 0.04 0.77
CA PHE A 123 10.65 -1.23 0.07
C PHE A 123 10.29 -1.04 -1.41
N PRO A 124 10.70 -1.96 -2.30
CA PRO A 124 10.48 -1.79 -3.73
C PRO A 124 8.99 -1.90 -4.10
N ASN A 125 8.55 -1.00 -4.98
CA ASN A 125 7.26 -1.05 -5.65
C ASN A 125 7.46 -1.19 -7.17
N ALA A 126 7.74 -2.42 -7.59
CA ALA A 126 8.14 -2.72 -8.96
C ALA A 126 7.71 -4.12 -9.39
N THR A 127 7.74 -4.36 -10.70
CA THR A 127 7.63 -5.71 -11.26
C THR A 127 8.98 -6.18 -11.78
N GLU A 128 9.53 -7.23 -11.17
CA GLU A 128 10.81 -7.83 -11.56
C GLU A 128 10.61 -9.31 -11.89
N GLU A 129 11.09 -9.77 -13.05
CA GLU A 129 11.04 -11.20 -13.45
C GLU A 129 9.65 -11.89 -13.35
N ASN A 130 8.55 -11.13 -13.51
CA ASN A 130 7.14 -11.54 -13.32
C ASN A 130 6.69 -11.67 -11.86
N GLU A 131 7.49 -11.22 -10.92
CA GLU A 131 7.14 -11.04 -9.51
C GLU A 131 6.78 -9.58 -9.26
N VAL A 132 5.67 -9.36 -8.56
CA VAL A 132 5.22 -8.02 -8.16
C VAL A 132 5.65 -7.82 -6.72
N TYR A 133 6.44 -6.78 -6.49
CA TYR A 133 6.87 -6.32 -5.17
C TYR A 133 5.91 -5.22 -4.67
N GLY A 134 5.74 -5.12 -3.36
CA GLY A 134 4.91 -4.10 -2.70
C GLY A 134 3.43 -4.46 -2.59
N SER A 135 2.94 -5.46 -3.34
CA SER A 135 1.51 -5.86 -3.32
C SER A 135 1.01 -6.43 -2.02
N SER A 136 1.90 -7.02 -1.24
CA SER A 136 1.60 -7.52 0.10
C SER A 136 2.85 -7.53 0.95
N GLY A 137 2.68 -7.23 2.22
CA GLY A 137 3.75 -7.32 3.19
C GLY A 137 3.26 -7.19 4.62
N LYS A 138 4.20 -7.40 5.52
CA LYS A 138 4.02 -7.31 6.96
C LYS A 138 5.15 -6.50 7.56
N MET A 139 4.81 -5.58 8.45
CA MET A 139 5.77 -4.91 9.31
C MET A 139 5.50 -5.24 10.77
N THR A 140 6.57 -5.38 11.55
CA THR A 140 6.53 -5.64 12.99
C THR A 140 7.49 -4.70 13.70
N VAL A 141 6.98 -3.97 14.69
CA VAL A 141 7.75 -3.09 15.56
C VAL A 141 7.54 -3.51 17.01
N THR A 142 8.63 -3.74 17.73
CA THR A 142 8.64 -4.15 19.14
C THR A 142 9.28 -3.06 20.00
N THR A 143 8.61 -2.68 21.08
CA THR A 143 9.06 -1.66 22.04
C THR A 143 8.86 -2.12 23.49
N GLU A 144 9.77 -1.71 24.38
CA GLU A 144 9.65 -1.96 25.82
C GLU A 144 8.61 -1.04 26.49
N GLU A 145 8.38 0.15 25.91
CA GLU A 145 7.50 1.18 26.48
C GLU A 145 6.08 1.13 25.91
N GLU A 146 5.10 1.39 26.77
CA GLU A 146 3.70 1.47 26.36
C GLU A 146 3.48 2.68 25.45
N THR A 147 2.82 2.45 24.33
CA THR A 147 2.43 3.54 23.42
C THR A 147 0.97 3.89 23.68
N THR A 148 0.62 5.17 23.73
CA THR A 148 -0.79 5.58 23.84
C THR A 148 -1.41 5.88 22.49
N GLU A 149 -0.62 6.32 21.53
CA GLU A 149 -1.04 6.58 20.16
C GLU A 149 -0.06 5.90 19.22
N THR A 150 -0.59 5.09 18.32
CA THR A 150 0.17 4.48 17.23
C THR A 150 -0.47 4.91 15.92
N VAL A 151 0.34 5.44 15.01
CA VAL A 151 -0.11 5.77 13.66
C VAL A 151 0.80 5.12 12.64
N ILE A 152 0.18 4.37 11.74
CA ILE A 152 0.82 3.74 10.58
C ILE A 152 0.42 4.53 9.35
N SER A 153 1.41 5.05 8.64
CA SER A 153 1.24 5.78 7.39
C SER A 153 1.82 4.94 6.26
N TYR A 154 1.03 4.69 5.22
CA TYR A 154 1.49 4.03 4.00
C TYR A 154 1.56 5.07 2.88
N LEU A 155 2.77 5.40 2.46
CA LEU A 155 3.06 6.20 1.27
C LEU A 155 3.37 5.28 0.09
N HIS A 156 2.50 5.33 -0.92
CA HIS A 156 2.69 4.62 -2.17
C HIS A 156 3.10 5.59 -3.27
N THR A 157 4.02 5.18 -4.13
CA THR A 157 4.50 5.96 -5.28
C THR A 157 4.46 5.16 -6.56
N TRP A 158 4.38 5.84 -7.70
CA TRP A 158 4.42 5.19 -9.02
C TRP A 158 5.34 5.91 -10.02
N ALA A 159 6.40 6.51 -9.48
CA ALA A 159 7.45 7.16 -10.27
C ALA A 159 8.83 6.85 -9.68
N GLU A 160 9.83 6.68 -10.55
CA GLU A 160 11.21 6.48 -10.11
C GLU A 160 11.75 7.69 -9.33
N HIS A 161 12.46 7.42 -8.24
CA HIS A 161 13.12 8.39 -7.39
C HIS A 161 14.28 7.71 -6.62
N GLU A 162 15.17 8.50 -6.01
CA GLU A 162 16.37 8.03 -5.30
C GLU A 162 16.17 7.90 -3.77
N GLY A 163 14.92 7.85 -3.32
CA GLY A 163 14.55 7.84 -1.90
C GLY A 163 13.82 9.10 -1.43
N LEU A 164 13.49 9.17 -0.15
CA LEU A 164 12.91 10.36 0.50
C LEU A 164 13.99 11.40 0.84
N ASP A 165 13.71 12.67 0.54
CA ASP A 165 14.53 13.83 0.97
C ASP A 165 14.20 14.23 2.42
N LYS A 166 12.93 14.10 2.82
CA LYS A 166 12.45 14.38 4.18
C LYS A 166 12.09 13.09 4.91
N GLN A 167 12.69 12.93 6.09
CA GLN A 167 12.46 11.79 6.98
C GLN A 167 11.37 12.16 8.00
N ASP A 168 10.10 12.11 7.58
CA ASP A 168 8.92 12.23 8.45
C ASP A 168 8.07 10.95 8.32
N PRO A 169 7.91 10.14 9.40
CA PRO A 169 7.10 8.93 9.38
C PRO A 169 5.62 9.15 9.06
N ARG A 170 5.11 10.39 9.12
CA ARG A 170 3.72 10.70 8.78
C ARG A 170 3.52 11.13 7.33
N PHE A 171 4.61 11.38 6.60
CA PHE A 171 4.57 11.81 5.21
C PHE A 171 3.61 12.98 4.95
N PHE A 172 3.53 13.97 5.85
CA PHE A 172 2.62 15.10 5.67
C PHE A 172 2.97 15.98 4.46
N ASP A 173 4.24 16.04 4.11
CA ASP A 173 4.79 16.80 2.99
C ASP A 173 5.98 16.02 2.41
N PRO A 174 5.72 14.87 1.76
CA PRO A 174 6.78 13.98 1.29
C PRO A 174 7.54 14.69 0.18
N ALA A 175 8.87 14.56 0.24
CA ALA A 175 9.77 15.09 -0.76
C ALA A 175 10.72 13.98 -1.16
N PHE A 176 11.05 13.90 -2.44
CA PHE A 176 11.79 12.78 -3.00
C PHE A 176 13.07 13.26 -3.68
N LEU A 177 14.13 12.47 -3.55
CA LEU A 177 15.42 12.73 -4.18
C LEU A 177 15.38 12.30 -5.65
N GLY A 178 16.04 13.07 -6.51
CA GLY A 178 16.26 12.69 -7.91
C GLY A 178 15.06 12.87 -8.86
N ASN A 179 13.87 13.25 -8.36
CA ASN A 179 12.70 13.49 -9.20
C ASN A 179 11.86 14.69 -8.75
N ASP A 180 12.07 15.85 -9.39
CA ASP A 180 11.34 17.08 -9.11
C ASP A 180 9.87 17.09 -9.61
N ASN A 181 9.40 16.04 -10.32
CA ASN A 181 8.06 16.00 -10.93
C ASN A 181 7.14 14.93 -10.32
N ILE A 182 7.49 14.38 -9.16
CA ILE A 182 6.70 13.33 -8.48
C ILE A 182 5.50 13.90 -7.69
N GLU A 183 5.27 15.22 -7.70
CA GLU A 183 4.25 15.90 -6.87
C GLU A 183 2.83 15.33 -7.01
N ASP A 184 2.49 14.72 -8.15
CA ASP A 184 1.18 14.11 -8.41
C ASP A 184 1.25 12.56 -8.50
N ALA A 185 2.40 11.95 -8.19
CA ALA A 185 2.66 10.53 -8.41
C ALA A 185 2.84 9.73 -7.10
N TYR A 186 2.05 10.09 -6.08
CA TYR A 186 1.97 9.37 -4.81
C TYR A 186 0.62 9.57 -4.11
N TRP A 187 0.31 8.70 -3.15
CA TRP A 187 -0.74 8.93 -2.15
C TRP A 187 -0.30 8.43 -0.77
N VAL A 188 -0.95 8.91 0.29
CA VAL A 188 -0.70 8.48 1.67
C VAL A 188 -2.01 8.01 2.31
N ILE A 189 -1.98 6.85 2.96
CA ILE A 189 -3.08 6.34 3.78
C ILE A 189 -2.62 6.22 5.22
N ASP A 190 -3.41 6.75 6.15
CA ASP A 190 -3.15 6.66 7.58
C ASP A 190 -4.08 5.65 8.28
N ARG A 191 -3.54 4.99 9.31
CA ARG A 191 -4.28 4.18 10.28
C ARG A 191 -3.88 4.55 11.69
N PHE A 192 -4.87 4.95 12.48
CA PHE A 192 -4.73 5.28 13.88
C PHE A 192 -5.17 4.07 14.70
N VAL A 193 -4.34 3.68 15.68
CA VAL A 193 -4.67 2.62 16.62
C VAL A 193 -4.70 3.22 18.01
N GLU A 194 -5.90 3.27 18.60
CA GLU A 194 -6.08 3.62 20.01
C GLU A 194 -5.93 2.36 20.90
N PRO A 195 -5.54 2.51 22.17
CA PRO A 195 -5.45 1.39 23.09
C PRO A 195 -6.83 0.74 23.29
N GLY A 196 -6.93 -0.56 22.99
CA GLY A 196 -8.15 -1.35 23.16
C GLY A 196 -9.04 -1.48 21.91
N ASP A 197 -8.63 -0.93 20.77
CA ASP A 197 -9.31 -1.13 19.49
C ASP A 197 -8.84 -2.43 18.81
N ASP A 198 -9.76 -3.38 18.62
CA ASP A 198 -9.63 -4.46 17.66
C ASP A 198 -10.11 -3.93 16.30
N LEU A 199 -9.16 -3.58 15.43
CA LEU A 199 -9.42 -2.96 14.13
C LEU A 199 -9.62 -3.97 12.99
N SER A 200 -9.81 -5.27 13.30
CA SER A 200 -10.10 -6.27 12.27
C SER A 200 -11.35 -5.89 11.45
N GLY A 201 -11.13 -5.36 10.24
CA GLY A 201 -12.18 -5.04 9.26
C GLY A 201 -12.65 -3.58 9.18
N GLN A 202 -11.85 -2.57 9.57
CA GLN A 202 -12.15 -1.17 9.22
C GLN A 202 -11.51 -0.76 7.88
N ASP A 203 -12.36 -0.46 6.90
CA ASP A 203 -11.98 0.08 5.59
C ASP A 203 -11.29 1.46 5.73
N ALA A 204 -10.38 1.78 4.80
CA ALA A 204 -9.62 3.01 4.80
C ALA A 204 -10.49 4.26 4.86
N VAL A 205 -10.25 5.15 5.84
CA VAL A 205 -10.81 6.50 5.82
C VAL A 205 -9.83 7.39 5.05
N ASP A 206 -10.20 7.72 3.82
CA ASP A 206 -9.56 8.75 3.00
C ASP A 206 -9.84 10.14 3.61
N GLU A 207 -8.88 10.68 4.38
CA GLU A 207 -8.87 12.12 4.69
C GLU A 207 -8.29 12.88 3.50
N GLY A 208 -9.13 13.03 2.47
CA GLY A 208 -8.78 13.62 1.19
C GLY A 208 -8.05 14.97 1.28
N GLN A 209 -7.12 15.15 0.35
CA GLN A 209 -6.33 16.35 0.13
C GLN A 209 -7.16 17.64 0.15
N GLY A 210 -7.06 18.39 1.24
CA GLY A 210 -7.56 19.76 1.34
C GLY A 210 -6.61 20.76 0.68
N GLN A 211 -6.54 20.79 -0.65
CA GLN A 211 -5.91 21.91 -1.36
C GLN A 211 -6.73 23.19 -1.11
N THR A 212 -6.21 24.11 -0.32
CA THR A 212 -6.75 25.47 -0.19
C THR A 212 -6.23 26.34 -1.34
N PRO A 213 -7.09 27.08 -2.07
CA PRO A 213 -6.64 28.02 -3.08
C PRO A 213 -5.89 29.19 -2.42
N ILE A 214 -4.65 29.42 -2.83
CA ILE A 214 -3.90 30.63 -2.50
C ILE A 214 -4.56 31.81 -3.25
N GLU A 215 -5.35 32.62 -2.55
CA GLU A 215 -5.79 33.92 -3.06
C GLU A 215 -4.59 34.85 -3.19
N GLY A 216 -4.16 35.10 -4.42
CA GLY A 216 -3.17 36.10 -4.77
C GLY A 216 -3.66 37.51 -4.48
N GLY A 217 -3.10 38.14 -3.44
CA GLY A 217 -3.20 39.58 -3.22
C GLY A 217 -2.13 40.33 -4.01
N SER A 218 -2.57 41.28 -4.84
CA SER A 218 -1.78 42.43 -5.32
C SER A 218 -2.53 43.71 -4.99
#